data_AF-A0A151E495-F1
#
_entry.id   AF-A0A151E495-F1
#
_cell.length_a   1.000
_cell.length_b   1.000
_cell.length_c   1.000
_cell.angle_alpha   90.00
_cell.angle_beta   90.00
_cell.angle_gamma   90.00
#
_symmetry.space_group_name_H-M   'P 1'
#
loop_
_entity.id
_entity.type
_entity.pdbx_description
1 polymer ?
#
loop_
_entity_poly.entity_id
_entity_poly.type
_entity_poly.pdbx_seq_one_letter_code
_entity_poly.pdbx_strand_id
1 'polypeptide(L)' 'MILTLVVIKKKKEGKMGEPNYQVFFIIGIAWIPIGSVFIITINLVMGIAFMGLGIVYMAIGLANRDKWEKKK' A
#
# COMPACT_ATOMS: atom_id res chain seq x y z
N MET A 1 -12.34 -3.36 12.77
CA MET A 1 -12.93 -2.42 13.75
C MET A 1 -11.90 -1.84 14.73
N ILE A 2 -11.10 -2.67 15.42
CA ILE A 2 -10.08 -2.19 16.38
C ILE A 2 -9.02 -1.29 15.72
N LEU A 3 -8.47 -1.71 14.57
CA LEU A 3 -7.50 -0.90 13.80
C LEU A 3 -8.06 0.46 13.40
N THR A 4 -9.31 0.50 12.94
CA THR A 4 -10.00 1.74 12.55
C THR A 4 -10.12 2.70 13.72
N LEU A 5 -10.49 2.22 14.91
CA LEU A 5 -10.57 3.02 16.13
C LEU A 5 -9.20 3.56 16.57
N VAL A 6 -8.15 2.76 16.47
CA VAL A 6 -6.77 3.16 16.78
C VAL A 6 -6.28 4.26 15.83
N VAL A 7 -6.57 4.13 14.53
CA VAL A 7 -6.21 5.14 13.53
C VAL A 7 -6.94 6.46 13.79
N ILE A 8 -8.25 6.42 14.08
CA ILE A 8 -9.02 7.63 14.40
C ILE A 8 -8.48 8.32 15.66
N LYS A 9 -8.14 7.55 16.71
CA LYS A 9 -7.59 8.10 17.95
C LYS A 9 -6.21 8.75 17.71
N LYS A 10 -5.30 8.09 17.00
CA LYS A 10 -3.98 8.65 16.66
C LYS A 10 -4.08 9.90 15.78
N LYS A 11 -5.02 9.92 14.82
CA LYS A 11 -5.31 11.10 14.00
C LYS A 11 -5.82 12.26 14.86
N LYS A 12 -6.74 11.99 15.79
CA LYS A 12 -7.32 13.00 16.70
C LYS A 12 -6.30 13.56 17.70
N GLU A 13 -5.32 12.75 18.10
CA GLU A 13 -4.23 13.16 18.98
C GLU A 13 -3.11 13.92 18.24
N GLY A 14 -3.20 14.13 16.92
CA GLY A 14 -2.16 14.80 16.13
C GLY A 14 -0.83 14.02 16.06
N LYS A 15 -0.80 12.78 16.56
CA LYS A 15 0.39 11.91 16.61
C LYS A 15 0.61 11.14 15.31
N MET A 16 -0.22 11.37 14.30
CA MET A 16 -0.08 10.75 12.99
C MET A 16 0.90 11.61 12.20
N GLY A 17 2.18 11.25 12.21
CA GLY A 17 3.18 11.85 11.32
C GLY A 17 2.78 11.68 9.85
N GLU A 18 3.45 12.40 8.96
CA GLU A 18 3.19 12.27 7.52
C GLU A 18 3.36 10.81 7.08
N PRO A 19 2.41 10.26 6.30
CA PRO A 19 2.55 8.90 5.77
C PRO A 19 3.80 8.80 4.89
N ASN A 20 4.63 7.78 5.09
CA ASN A 20 5.75 7.51 4.20
C ASN A 20 5.22 6.91 2.88
N TYR A 21 5.03 7.76 1.87
CA TYR A 21 4.46 7.35 0.59
C TYR A 21 5.36 6.41 -0.22
N GLN A 22 6.66 6.38 0.07
CA GLN A 22 7.58 5.41 -0.53
C GLN A 22 7.21 3.98 -0.11
N VAL A 23 6.73 3.79 1.12
CA VAL A 23 6.29 2.47 1.61
C VAL A 23 5.10 1.96 0.80
N PHE A 24 4.13 2.81 0.44
CA PHE A 24 3.02 2.40 -0.43
C PHE A 24 3.51 1.93 -1.80
N PHE A 25 4.49 2.63 -2.38
CA PHE A 25 5.08 2.20 -3.65
C PHE A 25 5.76 0.82 -3.55
N ILE A 26 6.56 0.61 -2.49
CA ILE A 26 7.25 -0.67 -2.25
C ILE A 26 6.24 -1.81 -2.03
N ILE A 27 5.21 -1.57 -1.23
CA ILE A 27 4.11 -2.54 -1.02
C ILE A 27 3.44 -2.86 -2.35
N GLY A 28 3.16 -1.86 -3.18
CA GLY A 28 2.57 -2.04 -4.49
C GLY A 28 3.41 -2.94 -5.40
N ILE A 29 4.72 -2.72 -5.47
CA ILE A 29 5.65 -3.58 -6.20
C ILE A 29 5.63 -5.00 -5.66
N ALA A 30 5.59 -5.19 -4.34
CA ALA A 30 5.56 -6.51 -3.71
C ALA A 30 4.29 -7.30 -4.02
N TRP A 31 3.15 -6.63 -4.23
CA TRP A 31 1.89 -7.29 -4.59
C TRP A 31 1.84 -7.82 -6.02
N ILE A 32 2.62 -7.28 -6.94
CA ILE A 32 2.67 -7.75 -8.34
C ILE A 32 3.15 -9.20 -8.47
N PRO A 33 4.32 -9.61 -7.94
CA PRO A 33 4.76 -11.00 -8.02
C PRO A 33 3.83 -11.94 -7.24
N ILE A 34 3.27 -11.49 -6.11
CA ILE A 34 2.27 -12.27 -5.37
C ILE A 34 1.04 -12.53 -6.25
N GLY A 35 0.49 -11.50 -6.90
CA GLY A 35 -0.62 -11.66 -7.82
C GLY A 35 -0.31 -12.64 -8.95
N SER A 36 0.87 -12.55 -9.56
CA SER A 36 1.32 -13.49 -10.59
C SER A 36 1.36 -14.94 -10.09
N VAL A 37 1.90 -15.19 -8.89
CA VAL A 37 1.91 -16.53 -8.30
C VAL A 37 0.49 -17.05 -8.09
N PHE A 38 -0.44 -16.20 -7.62
CA PHE A 38 -1.83 -16.59 -7.39
C PHE A 38 -2.60 -16.90 -8.68
N ILE A 39 -2.33 -16.17 -9.77
CA ILE A 39 -2.88 -16.49 -11.10
C ILE A 39 -2.48 -17.90 -11.52
N ILE A 40 -1.21 -18.27 -11.31
CA ILE A 40 -0.65 -19.54 -11.76
C ILE A 40 -1.06 -20.71 -10.86
N THR A 41 -1.10 -20.50 -9.54
CA THR A 41 -1.17 -21.59 -8.55
C THR A 41 -2.53 -21.80 -7.91
N ILE A 42 -3.39 -20.78 -7.84
CA ILE A 42 -4.62 -20.82 -7.04
C ILE A 42 -5.83 -20.47 -7.89
N ASN A 43 -5.98 -19.22 -8.31
CA ASN A 43 -7.16 -18.75 -9.05
C ASN A 43 -6.90 -17.40 -9.73
N LEU A 44 -7.35 -17.29 -10.99
CA LEU A 44 -7.23 -16.09 -11.81
C LEU A 44 -7.83 -14.83 -11.16
N VAL A 45 -9.06 -14.93 -10.63
CA VAL A 45 -9.78 -13.79 -10.03
C VAL A 45 -9.03 -13.24 -8.82
N MET A 46 -8.54 -14.14 -7.95
CA MET A 46 -7.78 -13.74 -6.76
C MET A 46 -6.42 -13.12 -7.15
N GLY A 47 -5.76 -13.70 -8.14
CA GLY A 47 -4.51 -13.14 -8.68
C GLY A 47 -4.68 -11.75 -9.28
N ILE A 48 -5.73 -11.54 -10.09
CA ILE A 48 -6.08 -10.22 -10.64
C ILE A 48 -6.37 -9.22 -9.52
N ALA A 49 -7.06 -9.63 -8.45
CA ALA A 49 -7.33 -8.76 -7.31
C ALA A 49 -6.03 -8.28 -6.63
N PHE A 50 -5.06 -9.17 -6.41
CA PHE A 50 -3.76 -8.79 -5.86
C PHE A 50 -2.95 -7.89 -6.80
N MET A 51 -2.98 -8.16 -8.12
CA MET A 51 -2.33 -7.27 -9.09
C MET A 51 -2.98 -5.88 -9.10
N GLY A 52 -4.31 -5.80 -9.06
CA GLY A 52 -5.05 -4.54 -8.96
C GLY A 52 -4.69 -3.75 -7.71
N LEU A 53 -4.63 -4.42 -6.54
CA LEU A 53 -4.16 -3.81 -5.29
C LEU A 53 -2.72 -3.28 -5.42
N GLY A 54 -1.84 -4.06 -6.04
CA GLY A 54 -0.46 -3.64 -6.30
C GLY A 54 -0.39 -2.35 -7.13
N ILE A 55 -1.15 -2.29 -8.22
CA ILE A 55 -1.24 -1.11 -9.08
C ILE A 55 -1.77 0.11 -8.31
N VAL A 56 -2.83 -0.05 -7.50
CA VAL A 56 -3.39 1.05 -6.69
C VAL A 56 -2.35 1.59 -5.70
N TYR A 57 -1.64 0.72 -4.98
CA TYR A 57 -0.61 1.13 -4.04
C TYR A 57 0.59 1.79 -4.72
N MET A 58 1.02 1.27 -5.88
CA MET A 58 2.05 1.92 -6.70
C MET A 58 1.61 3.32 -7.15
N ALA A 59 0.37 3.46 -7.63
CA ALA A 59 -0.17 4.74 -8.07
C ALA A 59 -0.22 5.76 -6.92
N ILE A 60 -0.69 5.36 -5.73
CA ILE A 60 -0.70 6.22 -4.53
C ILE A 60 0.70 6.67 -4.17
N GLY A 61 1.66 5.74 -4.16
CA GLY A 61 3.06 6.03 -3.85
C GLY A 61 3.71 6.97 -4.86
N LEU A 62 3.49 6.75 -6.16
CA LEU A 62 4.01 7.60 -7.24
C LEU A 62 3.36 8.99 -7.27
N ALA A 63 2.05 9.08 -7.05
CA ALA A 63 1.32 10.35 -7.02
C ALA A 63 1.77 11.27 -5.88
N ASN A 64 2.36 10.71 -4.82
CA ASN A 64 2.90 11.45 -3.67
C ASN A 64 4.44 11.31 -3.58
N ARG A 65 5.11 11.16 -4.74
CA ARG A 65 6.56 10.99 -4.80
C ARG A 65 7.35 12.19 -4.25
N ASP A 66 6.77 13.37 -4.31
CA ASP A 66 7.29 14.60 -3.71
C ASP A 66 7.49 14.50 -2.19
N LYS A 67 6.67 13.67 -1.52
CA LYS A 67 6.67 13.43 -0.07
C LYS A 67 7.47 12.19 0.34
N TRP A 68 8.21 11.58 -0.59
CA TRP A 68 9.09 10.49 -0.21
C TRP A 68 10.18 11.03 0.71
N GLU A 69 10.45 10.30 1.81
CA GLU A 69 11.49 10.67 2.75
C GLU A 69 12.82 10.83 2.00
N LYS A 70 13.27 12.07 1.86
CA LYS A 70 14.62 12.34 1.41
C LYS A 70 15.52 11.99 2.58
N LYS A 71 16.18 10.82 2.52
CA LYS A 71 17.29 10.53 3.43
C LYS A 71 18.27 11.71 3.34
N LYS A 72 18.35 12.50 4.42
CA LYS A 72 19.43 13.46 4.64
C LYS A 72 20.67 12.69 5.07
#